data_AF-A0A158S0X5-F1
#
_entry.id   AF-A0A158S0X5-F1
#
_cell.length_a   1.000
_cell.length_b   1.000
_cell.length_c   1.000
_cell.angle_alpha   90.00
_cell.angle_beta   90.00
_cell.angle_gamma   90.00
#
_symmetry.space_group_name_H-M   'P 1'
#
loop_
_entity.id
_entity.type
_entity.pdbx_description
1 polymer ?
#
loop_
_entity_poly.entity_id
_entity_poly.type
_entity_poly.pdbx_seq_one_letter_code
_entity_poly.pdbx_strand_id
1 'polypeptide(L)'
;MIPDILARADSGLSTMARETIAELWDFFCDLDRRITHFDKKIDAVFKASESCQRVARIKGVGPKTATAIVAAVGDGSDFRNGRHMAAWLGLVPRQFSSGDKAVLMGISKRGSQHLRSLLVHGARAVVRTAPNKNDPMSQWANQLRERRGFNRATVAIANKNARIIWALLRTGDHYRAAA
;
A
#
# COMPACT_ATOMS: atom_id res chain seq x y z
N MET A 1 9.37 23.65 -18.46
CA MET A 1 9.86 22.34 -17.99
C MET A 1 11.38 22.35 -17.99
N ILE A 2 12.07 21.39 -17.34
CA ILE A 2 13.55 21.38 -17.26
C ILE A 2 14.22 21.47 -18.64
N PRO A 3 13.76 20.77 -19.70
CA PRO A 3 14.28 20.94 -21.05
C PRO A 3 14.24 22.39 -21.55
N ASP A 4 13.15 23.12 -21.26
CA ASP A 4 13.01 24.52 -21.66
C ASP A 4 14.00 25.43 -20.89
N ILE A 5 14.24 25.14 -19.61
CA ILE A 5 15.21 25.88 -18.78
C ILE A 5 16.65 25.63 -19.28
N LEU A 6 16.94 24.41 -19.71
CA LEU A 6 18.21 24.01 -20.33
C LEU A 6 18.36 24.48 -21.78
N ALA A 7 17.28 24.88 -22.46
CA ALA A 7 17.34 25.48 -23.79
C ALA A 7 17.58 27.01 -23.74
N ARG A 8 17.22 27.65 -22.63
CA ARG A 8 17.36 29.10 -22.44
C ARG A 8 18.78 29.52 -22.15
N ALA A 9 19.35 30.41 -22.96
CA ALA A 9 20.69 30.96 -22.76
C ALA A 9 20.77 31.94 -21.57
N ASP A 10 19.66 32.53 -21.15
CA ASP A 10 19.54 33.55 -20.09
C ASP A 10 19.29 32.97 -18.68
N SER A 11 19.38 31.65 -18.50
CA SER A 11 18.97 30.98 -17.27
C SER A 11 19.89 31.22 -16.06
N GLY A 12 20.98 31.98 -16.21
CA GLY A 12 21.95 32.26 -15.14
C GLY A 12 22.75 31.04 -14.68
N LEU A 13 22.62 29.89 -15.37
CA LEU A 13 23.32 28.66 -15.05
C LEU A 13 24.72 28.64 -15.68
N SER A 14 25.71 28.21 -14.92
CA SER A 14 27.04 27.90 -15.46
C SER A 14 26.97 26.71 -16.43
N THR A 15 27.96 26.59 -17.32
CA THR A 15 28.07 25.47 -18.27
C THR A 15 28.04 24.11 -17.56
N MET A 16 28.86 23.95 -16.51
CA MET A 16 28.92 22.72 -15.71
C MET A 16 27.56 22.37 -15.06
N ALA A 17 26.84 23.38 -14.54
CA ALA A 17 25.50 23.17 -14.00
C ALA A 17 24.50 22.73 -15.08
N ARG A 18 24.56 23.33 -16.27
CA ARG A 18 23.69 22.97 -17.40
C ARG A 18 23.94 21.54 -17.85
N GLU A 19 25.20 21.13 -17.99
CA GLU A 19 25.60 19.76 -18.34
C GLU A 19 25.12 18.76 -17.28
N THR A 20 25.39 19.03 -16.00
CA THR A 20 25.00 18.12 -14.90
C THR A 20 23.48 17.94 -14.82
N ILE A 21 22.72 19.03 -14.96
CA ILE A 21 21.25 18.96 -14.93
C ILE A 21 20.71 18.22 -16.16
N ALA A 22 21.32 18.40 -17.33
CA ALA A 22 20.95 17.65 -18.53
C ALA A 22 21.16 16.14 -18.34
N GLU A 23 22.30 15.72 -17.79
CA GLU A 23 22.58 14.30 -17.49
C GLU A 23 21.59 13.72 -16.47
N LEU A 24 21.29 14.45 -15.40
CA LEU A 24 20.30 14.02 -14.40
C LEU A 24 18.89 13.93 -14.98
N TRP A 25 18.54 14.81 -15.92
CA TRP A 25 17.27 14.78 -16.61
C TRP A 25 17.16 13.56 -17.52
N ASP A 26 18.18 13.27 -18.31
CA ASP A 26 18.21 12.07 -19.16
C ASP A 26 18.13 10.80 -18.31
N PHE A 27 18.84 10.75 -17.19
CA PHE A 27 18.75 9.66 -16.23
C PHE A 27 17.34 9.51 -15.64
N PHE A 28 16.69 10.62 -15.28
CA PHE A 28 15.31 10.61 -14.81
C PHE A 28 14.36 10.05 -15.87
N CYS A 29 14.49 10.48 -17.13
CA CYS A 29 13.69 9.97 -18.24
C CYS A 29 13.93 8.47 -18.50
N ASP A 30 15.16 7.98 -18.34
CA ASP A 30 15.45 6.54 -18.42
C ASP A 30 14.75 5.74 -17.32
N LEU A 31 14.85 6.21 -16.07
CA LEU A 31 14.18 5.58 -14.95
C LEU A 31 12.65 5.56 -15.13
N ASP A 32 12.05 6.66 -15.57
CA ASP A 32 10.60 6.75 -15.80
C ASP A 32 10.14 5.76 -16.89
N ARG A 33 10.89 5.66 -17.99
CA ARG A 33 10.65 4.67 -19.05
C ARG A 33 10.75 3.23 -18.51
N ARG A 34 11.75 2.93 -17.68
CA ARG A 34 11.92 1.60 -17.07
C ARG A 34 10.81 1.28 -16.07
N ILE A 35 10.41 2.24 -15.23
CA ILE A 35 9.28 2.09 -14.30
C ILE A 35 8.01 1.78 -15.09
N THR A 36 7.73 2.56 -16.13
CA THR A 36 6.55 2.36 -17.00
C THR A 36 6.55 0.97 -17.65
N HIS A 37 7.71 0.49 -18.08
CA HIS A 37 7.85 -0.86 -18.64
C HIS A 37 7.48 -1.96 -17.64
N PHE A 38 7.98 -1.88 -16.40
CA PHE A 38 7.64 -2.86 -15.36
C PHE A 38 6.21 -2.72 -14.85
N ASP A 39 5.66 -1.51 -14.82
CA ASP A 39 4.25 -1.28 -14.47
C ASP A 39 3.32 -1.99 -15.45
N LYS A 40 3.60 -1.91 -16.77
CA LYS A 40 2.85 -2.68 -17.78
C LYS A 40 2.94 -4.19 -17.56
N LYS A 41 4.10 -4.70 -17.14
CA LYS A 41 4.28 -6.13 -16.81
C LYS A 41 3.46 -6.52 -15.57
N ILE A 42 3.47 -5.70 -14.53
CA ILE A 42 2.66 -5.92 -13.32
C ILE A 42 1.17 -5.92 -13.67
N ASP A 43 0.73 -5.01 -14.53
CA ASP A 43 -0.67 -4.96 -15.00
C ASP A 43 -1.05 -6.19 -15.82
N ALA A 44 -0.15 -6.72 -16.65
CA ALA A 44 -0.39 -7.97 -17.37
C ALA A 44 -0.58 -9.15 -16.41
N VAL A 45 0.30 -9.29 -15.40
CA VAL A 45 0.16 -10.32 -14.35
C VAL A 45 -1.14 -10.13 -13.56
N PHE A 46 -1.48 -8.89 -13.21
CA PHE A 46 -2.70 -8.57 -12.50
C PHE A 46 -3.95 -9.00 -13.29
N LYS A 47 -4.00 -8.69 -14.60
CA LYS A 47 -5.11 -9.05 -15.48
C LYS A 47 -5.21 -10.57 -15.70
N ALA A 48 -4.09 -11.29 -15.71
CA ALA A 48 -4.09 -12.74 -15.89
C ALA A 48 -4.47 -13.53 -14.63
N SER A 49 -4.42 -12.92 -13.44
CA SER A 49 -4.68 -13.61 -12.17
C SER A 49 -6.03 -13.24 -11.56
N GLU A 50 -6.94 -14.22 -11.50
CA GLU A 50 -8.26 -14.05 -10.87
C GLU A 50 -8.13 -13.68 -9.38
N SER A 51 -7.20 -14.29 -8.65
CA SER A 51 -6.92 -13.99 -7.25
C SER A 51 -6.49 -12.53 -7.04
N CYS A 52 -5.65 -11.99 -7.95
CA CYS A 52 -5.28 -10.58 -7.92
C CYS A 52 -6.49 -9.67 -8.14
N GLN A 53 -7.31 -9.97 -9.16
CA GLN A 53 -8.51 -9.18 -9.45
C GLN A 53 -9.52 -9.19 -8.30
N ARG A 54 -9.73 -10.36 -7.68
CA ARG A 54 -10.62 -10.56 -6.53
C ARG A 54 -10.20 -9.68 -5.35
N VAL A 55 -8.92 -9.72 -5.01
CA VAL A 55 -8.35 -8.95 -3.89
C VAL A 55 -8.33 -7.43 -4.17
N ALA A 56 -8.10 -7.01 -5.42
CA ALA A 56 -8.11 -5.60 -5.79
C ALA A 56 -9.50 -4.92 -5.74
N ARG A 57 -10.59 -5.68 -5.53
CA ARG A 57 -11.91 -5.08 -5.25
C ARG A 57 -11.98 -4.43 -3.86
N ILE A 58 -11.06 -4.78 -2.96
CA ILE A 58 -10.99 -4.19 -1.62
C ILE A 58 -10.54 -2.73 -1.73
N LYS A 59 -11.27 -1.81 -1.09
CA LYS A 59 -10.90 -0.39 -1.06
C LYS A 59 -9.48 -0.21 -0.50
N GLY A 60 -8.63 0.50 -1.26
CA GLY A 60 -7.23 0.70 -0.91
C GLY A 60 -6.31 -0.45 -1.34
N VAL A 61 -6.78 -1.41 -2.13
CA VAL A 61 -5.93 -2.43 -2.74
C VAL A 61 -5.98 -2.24 -4.26
N GLY A 62 -4.87 -1.79 -4.85
CA GLY A 62 -4.72 -1.64 -6.29
C GLY A 62 -3.89 -2.78 -6.92
N PRO A 63 -3.66 -2.75 -8.25
CA PRO A 63 -2.95 -3.81 -8.98
C PRO A 63 -1.59 -4.17 -8.37
N LYS A 64 -0.74 -3.18 -8.08
CA LYS A 64 0.59 -3.41 -7.47
C LYS A 64 0.49 -4.11 -6.11
N THR A 65 -0.43 -3.66 -5.26
CA THR A 65 -0.66 -4.26 -3.92
C THR A 65 -1.21 -5.67 -4.03
N ALA A 66 -2.19 -5.90 -4.91
CA ALA A 66 -2.80 -7.21 -5.11
C ALA A 66 -1.76 -8.21 -5.65
N THR A 67 -1.04 -7.86 -6.72
CA THR A 67 -0.01 -8.72 -7.31
C THR A 67 1.09 -9.04 -6.30
N ALA A 68 1.60 -8.06 -5.55
CA ALA A 68 2.64 -8.30 -4.55
C ALA A 68 2.17 -9.23 -3.42
N ILE A 69 0.93 -9.05 -2.95
CA ILE A 69 0.37 -9.88 -1.89
C ILE A 69 0.13 -11.31 -2.38
N VAL A 70 -0.52 -11.49 -3.54
CA VAL A 70 -0.80 -12.83 -4.08
C VAL A 70 0.50 -13.56 -4.39
N ALA A 71 1.51 -12.87 -4.93
CA ALA A 71 2.82 -13.47 -5.17
C ALA A 71 3.52 -13.92 -3.87
N ALA A 72 3.29 -13.24 -2.76
CA ALA A 72 3.93 -13.55 -1.48
C ALA A 72 3.15 -14.54 -0.61
N VAL A 73 1.83 -14.64 -0.78
CA VAL A 73 0.91 -15.35 0.12
C VAL A 73 0.23 -16.54 -0.56
N GLY A 74 0.22 -16.59 -1.89
CA GLY A 74 -0.48 -17.63 -2.64
C GLY A 74 -1.98 -17.63 -2.34
N ASP A 75 -2.52 -18.79 -1.99
CA ASP A 75 -3.91 -18.99 -1.58
C ASP A 75 -4.16 -18.71 -0.08
N GLY A 76 -3.12 -18.34 0.66
CA GLY A 76 -3.19 -18.05 2.11
C GLY A 76 -3.32 -19.28 3.00
N SER A 77 -3.13 -20.49 2.48
CA SER A 77 -3.19 -21.76 3.24
C SER A 77 -2.10 -21.89 4.31
N ASP A 78 -0.96 -21.23 4.13
CA ASP A 78 0.13 -21.15 5.13
C ASP A 78 -0.27 -20.44 6.43
N PHE A 79 -1.41 -19.74 6.44
CA PHE A 79 -1.88 -18.99 7.59
C PHE A 79 -3.15 -19.61 8.18
N ARG A 80 -3.12 -19.91 9.48
CA ARG A 80 -4.28 -20.44 10.22
C ARG A 80 -5.53 -19.55 10.09
N ASN A 81 -5.36 -18.23 10.12
CA ASN A 81 -6.41 -17.25 9.90
C ASN A 81 -5.84 -15.88 9.53
N GLY A 82 -6.70 -14.96 9.11
CA GLY A 82 -6.30 -13.60 8.72
C GLY A 82 -5.59 -12.79 9.82
N ARG A 83 -5.77 -13.12 11.11
CA ARG A 83 -4.99 -12.47 12.19
C ARG A 83 -3.53 -12.91 12.16
N HIS A 84 -3.24 -14.17 11.83
CA HIS A 84 -1.87 -14.65 11.64
C HIS A 84 -1.21 -13.97 10.44
N MET A 85 -1.93 -13.83 9.32
CA MET A 85 -1.40 -13.08 8.16
C MET A 85 -1.14 -11.61 8.52
N ALA A 86 -2.06 -10.95 9.22
CA ALA A 86 -1.86 -9.56 9.66
C ALA A 86 -0.66 -9.42 10.62
N ALA A 87 -0.43 -10.42 11.49
CA ALA A 87 0.73 -10.46 12.37
C ALA A 87 2.05 -10.65 11.59
N TRP A 88 2.05 -11.55 10.59
CA TRP A 88 3.18 -11.80 9.69
C TRP A 88 3.54 -10.56 8.85
N LEU A 89 2.55 -9.78 8.42
CA LEU A 89 2.74 -8.48 7.76
C LEU A 89 3.20 -7.37 8.73
N GLY A 90 3.25 -7.64 10.03
CA GLY A 90 3.66 -6.70 11.06
C GLY A 90 2.67 -5.55 11.30
N LEU A 91 1.37 -5.80 11.04
CA LEU A 91 0.27 -4.85 11.19
C LEU A 91 -0.44 -4.96 12.56
N VAL A 92 0.10 -5.77 13.47
CA VAL A 92 -0.43 -5.95 14.84
C VAL A 92 0.42 -5.18 15.85
N PRO A 93 -0.14 -4.73 16.97
CA PRO A 93 0.64 -4.10 18.04
C PRO A 93 1.77 -5.02 18.52
N ARG A 94 2.94 -4.43 18.80
CA ARG A 94 4.00 -5.13 19.53
C ARG A 94 3.59 -5.24 20.99
N GLN A 95 3.73 -6.43 21.55
CA GLN A 95 3.54 -6.68 22.97
C GLN A 95 4.87 -6.49 23.71
N PHE A 96 4.87 -5.69 24.77
CA PHE A 96 5.96 -5.54 25.72
C PHE A 96 5.39 -5.79 27.12
N SER A 97 5.08 -7.05 27.41
CA SER A 97 4.42 -7.45 28.65
C SER A 97 5.39 -8.22 29.54
N SER A 98 5.34 -7.95 30.84
CA SER A 98 6.13 -8.63 31.87
C SER A 98 5.22 -8.93 33.05
N GLY A 99 5.27 -10.16 33.58
CA GLY A 99 4.42 -10.58 34.70
C GLY A 99 2.95 -10.26 34.44
N ASP A 100 2.35 -9.44 35.31
CA ASP A 100 0.92 -9.09 35.30
C ASP A 100 0.55 -7.87 34.43
N LYS A 101 1.52 -7.20 33.79
CA LYS A 101 1.25 -5.98 33.01
C LYS A 101 1.31 -6.22 31.52
N ALA A 102 0.14 -6.15 30.87
CA ALA A 102 0.04 -6.17 29.42
C ALA A 102 0.20 -4.76 28.83
N VAL A 103 1.34 -4.48 28.18
CA VAL A 103 1.56 -3.21 27.44
C VAL A 103 1.61 -3.46 25.94
N LEU A 104 0.72 -2.79 25.20
CA LEU A 104 0.71 -2.76 23.74
C LEU A 104 1.35 -1.46 23.24
N MET A 105 2.35 -1.61 22.37
CA MET A 105 3.10 -0.49 21.78
C MET A 105 2.61 -0.20 20.35
N GLY A 106 3.45 0.48 19.55
CA GLY A 106 3.23 0.61 18.11
C GLY A 106 3.17 -0.75 17.39
N ILE A 107 2.87 -0.73 16.10
CA ILE A 107 2.87 -1.95 15.29
C ILE A 107 4.23 -2.67 15.35
N SER A 108 4.21 -4.00 15.26
CA SER A 108 5.40 -4.82 15.40
C SER A 108 6.44 -4.56 14.32
N LYS A 109 6.00 -4.17 13.12
CA LYS A 109 6.85 -4.00 11.93
C LYS A 109 7.67 -5.25 11.56
N ARG A 110 7.34 -6.42 12.10
CA ARG A 110 7.94 -7.70 11.72
C ARG A 110 7.48 -8.10 10.31
N GLY A 111 8.29 -8.89 9.59
CA GLY A 111 8.00 -9.27 8.21
C GLY A 111 8.26 -8.16 7.17
N SER A 112 7.74 -8.36 5.96
CA SER A 112 8.07 -7.54 4.79
C SER A 112 7.68 -6.06 4.95
N GLN A 113 8.69 -5.18 4.95
CA GLN A 113 8.47 -3.72 4.90
C GLN A 113 7.74 -3.32 3.62
N HIS A 114 8.04 -3.96 2.49
CA HIS A 114 7.44 -3.64 1.20
C HIS A 114 5.92 -3.90 1.19
N LEU A 115 5.48 -5.12 1.55
CA LEU A 115 4.05 -5.47 1.60
C LEU A 115 3.28 -4.59 2.58
N ARG A 116 3.87 -4.34 3.76
CA ARG A 116 3.28 -3.46 4.76
C ARG A 116 3.12 -2.04 4.23
N SER A 117 4.14 -1.49 3.58
CA SER A 117 4.07 -0.15 2.99
C SER A 117 2.95 -0.06 1.95
N LEU A 118 2.84 -1.02 1.04
CA LEU A 118 1.77 -1.06 0.03
C LEU A 118 0.37 -1.02 0.67
N LEU A 119 0.12 -1.86 1.69
CA LEU A 119 -1.15 -1.88 2.40
C LEU A 119 -1.42 -0.59 3.18
N VAL A 120 -0.40 0.00 3.81
CA VAL A 120 -0.54 1.25 4.57
C VAL A 120 -0.77 2.44 3.64
N HIS A 121 -0.13 2.52 2.47
CA HIS A 121 -0.38 3.57 1.48
C HIS A 121 -1.80 3.47 0.91
N GLY A 122 -2.23 2.25 0.57
CA GLY A 122 -3.59 1.98 0.13
C GLY A 122 -4.64 2.38 1.18
N ALA A 123 -4.42 1.97 2.43
CA ALA A 123 -5.27 2.36 3.56
C ALA A 123 -5.28 3.88 3.80
N ARG A 124 -4.15 4.56 3.62
CA ARG A 124 -4.04 6.01 3.76
C ARG A 124 -4.92 6.73 2.74
N ALA A 125 -4.96 6.25 1.49
CA ALA A 125 -5.84 6.79 0.46
C ALA A 125 -7.33 6.60 0.83
N VAL A 126 -7.68 5.47 1.44
CA VAL A 126 -9.05 5.23 1.97
C VAL A 126 -9.38 6.25 3.06
N VAL A 127 -8.55 6.37 4.10
CA VAL A 127 -8.80 7.31 5.22
C VAL A 127 -8.84 8.76 4.74
N ARG A 128 -8.00 9.14 3.78
CA ARG A 128 -7.99 10.50 3.21
C ARG A 128 -9.31 10.84 2.49
N THR A 129 -9.92 9.86 1.83
CA THR A 129 -11.16 10.08 1.05
C THR A 129 -12.44 9.73 1.82
N ALA A 130 -12.33 9.15 3.01
CA ALA A 130 -13.45 8.73 3.85
C ALA A 130 -14.41 9.87 4.27
N PRO A 131 -13.99 11.13 4.49
CA PRO A 131 -14.92 12.20 4.87
C PRO A 131 -16.00 12.50 3.82
N ASN A 132 -15.73 12.19 2.56
CA ASN A 132 -16.63 12.48 1.43
C ASN A 132 -17.52 11.27 1.08
N LYS A 133 -17.64 10.29 1.99
CA LYS A 133 -18.29 8.99 1.72
C LYS A 133 -19.12 8.55 2.91
N ASN A 134 -20.31 8.01 2.63
CA ASN A 134 -21.26 7.55 3.63
C ASN A 134 -21.29 6.03 3.83
N ASP A 135 -20.39 5.27 3.19
CA ASP A 135 -20.38 3.81 3.35
C ASP A 135 -19.87 3.37 4.74
N PRO A 136 -20.28 2.19 5.25
CA PRO A 136 -19.96 1.76 6.61
C PRO A 136 -18.46 1.74 6.94
N MET A 137 -17.61 1.41 5.97
CA MET A 137 -16.15 1.41 6.15
C MET A 137 -15.60 2.82 6.31
N SER A 138 -16.11 3.78 5.52
CA SER A 138 -15.73 5.19 5.61
C SER A 138 -16.21 5.82 6.92
N GLN A 139 -17.44 5.53 7.36
CA GLN A 139 -17.95 5.97 8.66
C GLN A 139 -17.09 5.44 9.82
N TRP A 140 -16.79 4.13 9.81
CA TRP A 140 -15.91 3.51 10.80
C TRP A 140 -14.51 4.13 10.80
N ALA A 141 -13.95 4.41 9.61
CA ALA A 141 -12.65 5.06 9.47
C ALA A 141 -12.67 6.48 10.06
N ASN A 142 -13.71 7.27 9.81
CA ASN A 142 -13.88 8.63 10.34
C ASN A 142 -14.00 8.63 11.87
N GLN A 143 -14.87 7.76 12.43
CA GLN A 143 -15.00 7.61 13.88
C GLN A 143 -13.70 7.18 14.55
N LEU A 144 -12.91 6.31 13.90
CA LEU A 144 -11.62 5.90 14.44
C LEU A 144 -10.57 7.01 14.32
N ARG A 145 -10.59 7.77 13.23
CA ARG A 145 -9.73 8.93 13.01
C ARG A 145 -9.98 10.00 14.08
N GLU A 146 -11.23 10.28 14.42
CA GLU A 146 -11.59 11.22 15.48
C GLU A 146 -11.10 10.75 16.85
N ARG A 147 -11.32 9.48 17.19
CA ARG A 147 -10.95 8.93 18.51
C ARG A 147 -9.45 8.70 18.71
N ARG A 148 -8.70 8.39 17.64
CA ARG A 148 -7.32 7.85 17.74
C ARG A 148 -6.32 8.52 16.80
N GLY A 149 -6.74 9.44 15.95
CA GLY A 149 -5.91 10.13 14.97
C GLY A 149 -5.71 9.38 13.66
N PHE A 150 -5.29 10.12 12.63
CA PHE A 150 -5.19 9.68 11.24
C PHE A 150 -4.30 8.45 11.03
N ASN A 151 -3.12 8.42 11.65
CA ASN A 151 -2.17 7.33 11.46
C ASN A 151 -2.67 6.00 12.08
N ARG A 152 -3.33 6.06 13.25
CA ARG A 152 -3.90 4.86 13.87
C ARG A 152 -5.09 4.32 13.07
N ALA A 153 -5.95 5.21 12.55
CA ALA A 153 -7.03 4.81 11.64
C ALA A 153 -6.49 4.16 10.36
N THR A 154 -5.42 4.72 9.77
CA THR A 154 -4.75 4.16 8.59
C THR A 154 -4.24 2.74 8.85
N VAL A 155 -3.53 2.52 9.96
CA VAL A 155 -3.03 1.19 10.31
C VAL A 155 -4.18 0.20 10.56
N ALA A 156 -5.26 0.65 11.20
CA ALA A 156 -6.42 -0.21 11.45
C ALA A 156 -7.12 -0.63 10.15
N ILE A 157 -7.24 0.26 9.16
CA ILE A 157 -7.74 -0.07 7.82
C ILE A 157 -6.80 -1.06 7.13
N ALA A 158 -5.48 -0.86 7.20
CA ALA A 158 -4.51 -1.79 6.62
C ALA A 158 -4.63 -3.19 7.27
N ASN A 159 -4.76 -3.27 8.60
CA ASN A 159 -4.97 -4.53 9.32
C ASN A 159 -6.29 -5.21 8.92
N LYS A 160 -7.38 -4.44 8.81
CA LYS A 160 -8.68 -4.93 8.34
C LYS A 160 -8.57 -5.47 6.91
N ASN A 161 -7.93 -4.75 6.01
CA ASN A 161 -7.69 -5.19 4.62
C ASN A 161 -6.87 -6.48 4.59
N ALA A 162 -5.79 -6.61 5.36
CA ALA A 162 -4.99 -7.85 5.42
C ALA A 162 -5.84 -9.07 5.81
N ARG A 163 -6.78 -8.91 6.74
CA ARG A 163 -7.69 -9.98 7.17
C ARG A 163 -8.73 -10.33 6.11
N ILE A 164 -9.25 -9.33 5.39
CA ILE A 164 -10.18 -9.54 4.28
C ILE A 164 -9.47 -10.25 3.12
N ILE A 165 -8.28 -9.78 2.75
CA ILE A 165 -7.42 -10.39 1.72
C ILE A 165 -7.25 -11.88 2.01
N TRP A 166 -6.83 -12.23 3.23
CA TRP A 166 -6.67 -13.64 3.61
C TRP A 166 -7.94 -14.44 3.40
N ALA A 167 -9.09 -13.91 3.82
CA ALA A 167 -10.37 -14.59 3.68
C ALA A 167 -10.72 -14.82 2.19
N LEU A 168 -10.56 -13.81 1.32
CA LEU A 168 -10.85 -13.93 -0.11
C LEU A 168 -9.91 -14.90 -0.83
N LEU A 169 -8.64 -14.97 -0.42
CA LEU A 169 -7.69 -15.93 -0.98
C LEU A 169 -8.01 -17.35 -0.52
N ARG A 170 -8.35 -17.52 0.76
CA ARG A 170 -8.61 -18.85 1.33
C ARG A 170 -9.92 -19.46 0.85
N THR A 171 -10.98 -18.66 0.69
CA THR A 171 -12.30 -19.18 0.28
C THR A 171 -12.52 -19.11 -1.23
N GLY A 172 -11.78 -18.27 -1.95
CA GLY A 172 -12.05 -17.99 -3.36
C GLY A 172 -13.26 -17.08 -3.61
N ASP A 173 -13.93 -16.61 -2.55
CA ASP A 173 -15.15 -15.80 -2.67
C ASP A 173 -14.88 -14.39 -3.21
N HIS A 174 -15.91 -13.77 -3.78
CA HIS A 174 -15.84 -12.38 -4.19
C HIS A 174 -15.99 -11.40 -3.01
N TYR A 175 -15.26 -10.30 -3.07
CA TYR A 175 -15.42 -9.21 -2.11
C TYR A 175 -16.84 -8.63 -2.16
N ARG A 176 -17.50 -8.58 -1.00
CA ARG A 176 -18.79 -7.91 -0.80
C ARG A 176 -18.58 -6.74 0.16
N ALA A 177 -18.93 -5.54 -0.29
CA ALA A 177 -18.93 -4.39 0.61
C ALA A 177 -19.98 -4.61 1.71
N ALA A 178 -19.68 -4.20 2.93
CA ALA A 178 -20.69 -4.18 3.98
C ALA A 178 -21.81 -3.21 3.56
N ALA A 179 -23.06 -3.70 3.64
CA ALA A 179 -24.27 -2.91 3.45
C ALA A 179 -24.40 -1.85 4.54
#